data_AF-X1QA84-F1
#
_entry.id   AF-X1QA84-F1
#
_cell.length_a   1.000
_cell.length_b   1.000
_cell.length_c   1.000
_cell.angle_alpha   90.00
_cell.angle_beta   90.00
_cell.angle_gamma   90.00
#
_symmetry.space_group_name_H-M   'P 1'
#
loop_
_entity.id
_entity.type
_entity.pdbx_description
1 polymer ?
#
loop_
_entity_poly.entity_id
_entity_poly.type
_entity_poly.pdbx_seq_one_letter_code
_entity_poly.pdbx_strand_id
1 'polypeptide(L)'
;AGDSPLSKRIALQIEPQDTPLGICCSAGTFGRSQSLGVADAVIILSPFTALADAVATAVGNLVKDEAGIQKGLEFVRKIPFIRGGVIVKEKKMGAWGRLRILRGVH
;
A
#
# COMPACT_ATOMS: atom_id res chain seq x y z
N ALA A 1 7.32 6.31 -2.63
CA ALA A 1 7.58 5.11 -3.45
C ALA A 1 8.81 5.39 -4.31
N GLY A 2 10.00 5.38 -3.70
CA GLY A 2 11.30 5.61 -4.37
C GLY A 2 11.28 6.53 -5.58
N ASP A 3 11.86 6.02 -6.68
CA ASP A 3 11.93 6.65 -8.00
C ASP A 3 10.71 6.31 -8.90
N SER A 4 9.65 5.74 -8.33
CA SER A 4 8.45 5.42 -9.09
C SER A 4 7.87 6.70 -9.70
N PRO A 5 7.44 6.70 -10.97
CA PRO A 5 6.77 7.84 -11.60
C PRO A 5 5.51 8.33 -10.87
N LEU A 6 5.00 7.53 -9.92
CA LEU A 6 3.84 7.81 -9.09
C LEU A 6 4.18 8.55 -7.78
N SER A 7 5.48 8.66 -7.45
CA SER A 7 5.94 9.35 -6.25
C SER A 7 5.48 10.81 -6.25
N LYS A 8 4.93 11.29 -5.12
CA LYS A 8 4.35 12.63 -4.92
C LYS A 8 3.18 13.01 -5.85
N ARG A 9 2.64 12.07 -6.63
CA ARG A 9 1.53 12.33 -7.57
C ARG A 9 0.21 11.68 -7.17
N ILE A 10 0.18 11.02 -6.02
CA ILE A 10 -1.00 10.29 -5.56
C ILE A 10 -1.24 10.59 -4.08
N ALA A 11 -2.50 10.83 -3.73
CA ALA A 11 -2.96 10.98 -2.35
C ALA A 11 -4.18 10.07 -2.10
N LEU A 12 -4.37 9.67 -0.84
CA LEU A 12 -5.58 8.97 -0.39
C LEU A 12 -6.49 9.97 0.32
N GLN A 13 -7.72 10.12 -0.19
CA GLN A 13 -8.75 10.90 0.48
C GLN A 13 -9.47 10.04 1.50
N ILE A 14 -9.54 10.52 2.73
CA ILE A 14 -10.24 9.88 3.85
C ILE A 14 -11.35 10.82 4.30
N GLU A 15 -12.58 10.33 4.34
CA GLU A 15 -13.72 11.11 4.84
C GLU A 15 -13.98 10.83 6.32
N PRO A 16 -14.63 11.74 7.08
CA PRO A 16 -14.94 11.51 8.49
C PRO A 16 -15.66 10.18 8.76
N GLN A 17 -16.59 9.77 7.88
CA GLN A 17 -17.31 8.50 7.94
C GLN A 17 -16.44 7.26 7.77
N ASP A 18 -15.21 7.40 7.26
CA ASP A 18 -14.26 6.29 7.16
C ASP A 18 -13.57 6.04 8.50
N THR A 19 -13.70 6.93 9.49
CA THR A 19 -13.08 6.77 10.81
C THR A 19 -13.94 5.92 11.78
N PRO A 20 -13.33 5.21 12.75
CA PRO A 20 -11.89 5.07 12.99
C PRO A 20 -11.18 4.27 11.90
N LEU A 21 -9.99 4.73 11.52
CA LEU A 21 -9.17 4.15 10.46
C LEU A 21 -7.69 4.26 10.80
N GLY A 22 -7.02 3.12 10.86
CA GLY A 22 -5.56 3.00 10.80
C GLY A 22 -5.10 2.89 9.34
N ILE A 23 -4.04 3.63 9.03
CA ILE A 23 -3.37 3.61 7.72
C ILE A 23 -1.89 3.34 8.01
N CYS A 24 -1.37 2.23 7.49
CA CYS A 24 0.04 1.87 7.64
C CYS A 24 0.67 1.74 6.26
N CYS A 25 1.93 2.18 6.16
CA CYS A 25 2.72 2.09 4.95
C CYS A 25 4.01 1.32 5.24
N SER A 26 4.23 0.23 4.52
CA SER A 26 5.55 -0.43 4.44
C SER A 26 6.22 -0.01 3.14
N ALA A 27 7.51 0.30 3.15
CA ALA A 27 8.22 0.73 1.96
C ALA A 27 9.62 0.12 1.89
N GLY A 28 9.92 -0.54 0.77
CA GLY A 28 11.21 -1.16 0.44
C GLY A 28 12.28 -0.19 -0.03
N THR A 29 11.85 0.90 -0.69
CA THR A 29 12.73 1.74 -1.52
C THR A 29 12.53 3.21 -1.19
N PHE A 30 13.37 3.73 -0.31
CA PHE A 30 13.57 5.16 -0.06
C PHE A 30 15.08 5.44 -0.06
N GLY A 31 15.65 5.76 -1.23
CA GLY A 31 17.10 5.98 -1.37
C GLY A 31 17.96 4.71 -1.20
N ARG A 32 19.29 4.86 -1.10
CA ARG A 32 20.28 3.75 -0.95
C ARG A 32 20.08 2.84 0.29
N SER A 33 19.01 3.02 1.05
CA SER A 33 18.67 2.16 2.18
C SER A 33 17.66 1.11 1.75
N GLN A 34 18.14 -0.13 1.65
CA GLN A 34 17.32 -1.32 1.54
C GLN A 34 16.50 -1.48 2.81
N SER A 35 15.18 -1.41 2.72
CA SER A 35 14.32 -2.06 3.69
C SER A 35 14.04 -3.49 3.20
N LEU A 36 13.79 -4.42 4.12
CA LEU A 36 13.63 -5.86 3.83
C LEU A 36 12.43 -6.20 2.92
N GLY A 37 11.53 -5.23 2.67
CA GLY A 37 10.43 -5.38 1.72
C GLY A 37 10.87 -5.14 0.28
N VAL A 38 10.49 -6.03 -0.64
CA VAL A 38 10.85 -5.91 -2.06
C VAL A 38 9.88 -4.97 -2.80
N ALA A 39 8.69 -4.72 -2.24
CA ALA A 39 7.74 -3.72 -2.75
C ALA A 39 8.21 -2.28 -2.48
N ASP A 40 7.99 -1.38 -3.44
CA ASP A 40 8.44 0.01 -3.31
C ASP A 40 7.60 0.79 -2.29
N ALA A 41 6.30 0.48 -2.22
CA ALA A 41 5.40 0.92 -1.18
C ALA A 41 4.17 0.00 -1.09
N VAL A 42 3.69 -0.24 0.12
CA VAL A 42 2.45 -0.95 0.42
C VAL A 42 1.68 -0.15 1.46
N ILE A 43 0.47 0.28 1.15
CA ILE A 43 -0.41 1.02 2.04
C ILE A 43 -1.61 0.14 2.36
N ILE A 44 -1.94 -0.03 3.63
CA ILE A 44 -3.08 -0.84 4.08
C ILE A 44 -4.00 0.00 4.98
N LEU A 45 -5.30 -0.15 4.78
CA LEU A 45 -6.36 0.53 5.51
C LEU A 45 -7.16 -0.48 6.35
N SER A 46 -7.32 -0.23 7.64
CA SER A 46 -8.03 -1.11 8.59
C SER A 46 -8.56 -0.28 9.77
N PRO A 47 -9.68 -0.63 10.43
CA PRO A 47 -10.03 -0.03 11.72
C PRO A 47 -9.01 -0.36 12.83
N PHE A 48 -8.14 -1.35 12.62
CA PHE A 48 -7.10 -1.77 13.56
C PHE A 48 -5.71 -1.46 13.01
N THR A 49 -5.01 -0.48 13.58
CA THR A 49 -3.69 -0.03 13.11
C THR A 49 -2.63 -1.14 13.15
N ALA A 50 -2.57 -1.93 14.22
CA ALA A 50 -1.64 -3.05 14.33
C ALA A 50 -1.84 -4.10 13.22
N LEU A 51 -3.09 -4.35 12.84
CA LEU A 51 -3.41 -5.23 11.72
C LEU A 51 -2.95 -4.63 10.39
N ALA A 52 -3.19 -3.33 10.16
CA ALA A 52 -2.73 -2.65 8.95
C ALA A 52 -1.20 -2.74 8.79
N ASP A 53 -0.45 -2.53 9.89
CA ASP A 53 1.01 -2.60 9.89
C ASP A 53 1.55 -4.00 9.58
N ALA A 54 0.99 -5.02 10.25
CA ALA A 54 1.36 -6.41 10.02
C ALA A 54 1.10 -6.85 8.57
N VAL A 55 -0.06 -6.47 8.01
CA VAL A 55 -0.41 -6.79 6.63
C VAL A 55 0.45 -6.02 5.64
N ALA A 56 0.73 -4.74 5.88
CA ALA A 56 1.60 -3.94 5.02
C ALA A 56 3.01 -4.55 4.94
N THR A 57 3.55 -4.99 6.07
CA THR A 57 4.85 -5.68 6.15
C THR A 57 4.83 -7.02 5.44
N ALA A 58 3.80 -7.86 5.68
CA ALA A 58 3.67 -9.17 5.03
C ALA A 58 3.60 -9.06 3.51
N VAL A 59 2.80 -8.10 3.01
CA VAL A 59 2.67 -7.83 1.57
C VAL A 59 3.97 -7.25 0.99
N GLY A 60 4.64 -6.36 1.72
CA GLY A 60 5.94 -5.81 1.30
C GLY A 60 7.00 -6.87 1.06
N ASN A 61 6.98 -7.95 1.85
CA ASN A 61 7.86 -9.11 1.69
C ASN A 61 7.39 -10.08 0.58
N LEU A 62 6.08 -10.16 0.35
CA LEU A 62 5.47 -11.05 -0.65
C LEU A 62 5.71 -10.56 -2.09
N VAL A 63 5.61 -9.25 -2.33
CA VAL A 63 5.64 -8.66 -3.68
C VAL A 63 7.09 -8.39 -4.09
N LYS A 64 7.62 -9.24 -4.96
CA LYS A 64 9.02 -9.16 -5.43
C LYS A 64 9.19 -8.46 -6.78
N ASP A 65 8.16 -8.51 -7.61
CA ASP A 65 8.12 -7.98 -8.97
C ASP A 65 6.73 -7.45 -9.28
N GLU A 66 6.56 -6.87 -10.47
CA GLU A 66 5.28 -6.34 -10.93
C GLU A 66 4.16 -7.41 -10.98
N ALA A 67 4.49 -8.67 -11.27
CA ALA A 67 3.51 -9.76 -11.29
C ALA A 67 3.04 -10.14 -9.87
N GLY A 68 3.87 -9.90 -8.86
CA GLY A 68 3.56 -10.08 -7.45
C GLY A 68 2.46 -9.14 -6.94
N ILE A 69 2.21 -8.00 -7.58
CA ILE A 69 1.18 -7.03 -7.18
C ILE A 69 -0.19 -7.72 -7.05
N GLN A 70 -0.58 -8.51 -8.04
CA GLN A 70 -1.87 -9.20 -8.03
C GLN A 70 -1.96 -10.19 -6.85
N LYS A 71 -0.91 -10.99 -6.62
CA LYS A 71 -0.84 -11.92 -5.49
C LYS A 71 -0.95 -11.19 -4.15
N GLY A 72 -0.31 -10.02 -4.04
CA GLY A 72 -0.41 -9.14 -2.87
C GLY A 72 -1.85 -8.67 -2.63
N LEU A 73 -2.54 -8.18 -3.66
CA LEU A 73 -3.94 -7.76 -3.52
C LEU A 73 -4.88 -8.94 -3.18
N GLU A 74 -4.65 -10.11 -3.76
CA GLU A 74 -5.41 -11.32 -3.44
C GLU A 74 -5.20 -11.77 -1.99
N PHE A 75 -3.99 -11.63 -1.46
CA PHE A 75 -3.68 -11.88 -0.06
C PHE A 75 -4.42 -10.89 0.84
N VAL A 76 -4.32 -9.59 0.57
CA VAL A 76 -5.00 -8.51 1.30
C VAL A 76 -6.51 -8.75 1.36
N ARG A 77 -7.13 -9.14 0.23
CA ARG A 77 -8.58 -9.41 0.13
C ARG A 77 -9.07 -10.54 1.05
N LYS A 78 -8.20 -11.48 1.41
CA LYS A 78 -8.57 -12.64 2.25
C LYS A 78 -8.55 -12.31 3.75
N ILE A 79 -8.01 -11.15 4.14
CA ILE A 79 -7.83 -10.79 5.55
C ILE A 79 -9.05 -9.99 6.04
N PRO A 80 -9.79 -10.48 7.05
CA PRO A 80 -10.90 -9.75 7.65
C PRO A 80 -10.46 -8.37 8.15
N PHE A 81 -11.42 -7.44 8.17
CA PHE A 81 -11.24 -6.06 8.65
C PHE A 81 -10.32 -5.17 7.82
N ILE A 82 -9.66 -5.68 6.78
CA ILE A 82 -9.00 -4.82 5.80
C ILE A 82 -10.05 -4.12 4.93
N ARG A 83 -9.98 -2.79 4.87
CA ARG A 83 -10.89 -1.94 4.09
C ARG A 83 -10.36 -1.65 2.70
N GLY A 84 -9.05 -1.69 2.52
CA GLY A 84 -8.39 -1.53 1.24
C GLY A 84 -6.87 -1.56 1.34
N GLY A 85 -6.22 -1.56 0.18
CA GLY A 85 -4.78 -1.49 0.10
C GLY A 85 -4.26 -1.05 -1.26
N VAL A 86 -3.11 -0.39 -1.26
CA VAL A 86 -2.37 0.03 -2.44
C VAL A 86 -1.01 -0.63 -2.41
N ILE A 87 -0.58 -1.20 -3.53
CA ILE A 87 0.74 -1.81 -3.70
C ILE A 87 1.40 -1.13 -4.89
N VAL A 88 2.61 -0.62 -4.70
CA VAL A 88 3.43 -0.03 -5.75
C VAL A 88 4.68 -0.87 -5.91
N LYS A 89 4.96 -1.28 -7.14
CA LYS A 89 6.22 -1.90 -7.53
C LYS A 89 6.64 -1.38 -8.90
N GLU A 90 7.82 -0.78 -8.94
CA GLU A 90 8.42 -0.13 -10.09
C GLU A 90 7.48 0.92 -10.72
N LYS A 91 6.99 0.66 -11.93
CA LYS A 91 6.11 1.57 -12.67
C LYS A 91 4.64 1.20 -12.56
N LYS A 92 4.32 0.14 -11.82
CA LYS A 92 2.96 -0.35 -11.66
C LYS A 92 2.43 -0.15 -10.25
N MET A 93 1.12 0.03 -10.20
CA MET A 93 0.35 0.14 -8.98
C MET A 93 -0.88 -0.74 -9.08
N GLY A 94 -1.14 -1.48 -8.02
CA GLY A 94 -2.40 -2.17 -7.79
C GLY A 94 -3.13 -1.54 -6.61
N ALA A 95 -4.46 -1.49 -6.69
CA ALA A 95 -5.32 -1.00 -5.62
C ALA A 95 -6.54 -1.90 -5.47
N TRP A 96 -7.00 -2.08 -4.22
CA TRP A 96 -8.20 -2.84 -3.91
C TRP A 96 -8.93 -2.26 -2.70
N GLY A 97 -10.26 -2.36 -2.70
CA GLY A 97 -11.12 -1.97 -1.57
C GLY A 97 -11.64 -0.53 -1.64
N ARG A 98 -12.06 0.01 -0.49
CA ARG A 98 -12.60 1.37 -0.36
C ARG A 98 -11.45 2.39 -0.33
N LEU A 99 -11.00 2.77 -1.51
CA LEU A 99 -9.92 3.74 -1.71
C LEU A 99 -10.41 4.88 -2.58
N ARG A 100 -10.22 6.11 -2.11
CA ARG A 100 -10.36 7.30 -2.96
C ARG A 100 -8.97 7.83 -3.28
N ILE A 101 -8.53 7.54 -4.49
CA ILE A 101 -7.21 7.91 -4.97
C ILE A 101 -7.34 9.24 -5.72
N LEU A 102 -6.68 10.27 -5.19
CA LEU A 102 -6.58 11.58 -5.83
C LEU A 102 -5.26 11.68 -6.57
N ARG A 103 -5.27 12.32 -7.74
CA ARG A 103 -4.05 12.68 -8.46
C ARG A 103 -3.54 14.01 -7.90
N GLY A 104 -2.33 14.01 -7.35
CA GLY A 104 -1.63 15.22 -6.94
C GLY A 104 -1.36 16.09 -8.16
N VAL A 105 -1.83 17.34 -8.11
CA VAL A 105 -1.54 18.36 -9.11
C VAL A 105 -0.29 19.09 -8.63
N HIS A 106 0.86 18.76 -9.21
CA HIS A 106 2.07 19.56 -9.14
C HIS A 106 2.47 19.92 -10.56
#